data_AF-A0A3C1RZW1-F1
#
_entry.id   AF-A0A3C1RZW1-F1
#
_cell.length_a   1.000
_cell.length_b   1.000
_cell.length_c   1.000
_cell.angle_alpha   90.00
_cell.angle_beta   90.00
_cell.angle_gamma   90.00
#
_symmetry.space_group_name_H-M   'P 1'
#
loop_
_entity.id
_entity.type
_entity.pdbx_description
1 polymer ?
#
loop_
_entity_poly.entity_id
_entity_poly.type
_entity_poly.pdbx_seq_one_letter_code
_entity_poly.pdbx_strand_id
1 'polypeptide(L)' 'VGLFEDTNLCAIHAKRVTIMPKDMQLARRIGGKRE' A
#
# COMPACT_ATOMS: atom_id res chain seq x y z
N VAL A 1 10.57 2.81 6.89
CA VAL A 1 10.39 1.33 6.87
C VAL A 1 8.91 1.06 7.13
N GLY A 2 8.22 0.34 6.24
CA GLY A 2 6.75 0.15 6.34
C GLY A 2 6.00 0.14 5.00
N LEU A 3 6.63 0.58 3.89
CA LEU A 3 5.93 0.71 2.60
C LEU A 3 5.29 -0.61 2.11
N PHE A 4 5.94 -1.75 2.33
CA PHE A 4 5.38 -3.05 1.92
C PHE A 4 4.18 -3.46 2.79
N GLU A 5 4.20 -3.08 4.07
CA GLU A 5 3.09 -3.27 5.01
C GLU A 5 1.89 -2.39 4.61
N ASP A 6 2.13 -1.11 4.32
CA ASP A 6 1.13 -0.18 3.80
C ASP A 6 0.55 -0.66 2.45
N THR A 7 1.42 -1.23 1.60
CA THR A 7 1.01 -1.82 0.31
C THR A 7 0.14 -3.05 0.51
N ASN A 8 0.48 -3.91 1.48
CA ASN A 8 -0.33 -5.08 1.85
C ASN A 8 -1.71 -4.65 2.38
N LEU A 9 -1.77 -3.62 3.22
CA LEU A 9 -3.04 -3.04 3.69
C LEU A 9 -3.89 -2.52 2.52
N CYS A 10 -3.29 -1.87 1.53
CA CYS A 10 -4.00 -1.43 0.33
C CYS A 10 -4.54 -2.61 -0.50
N ALA A 11 -3.79 -3.70 -0.63
CA ALA A 11 -4.22 -4.90 -1.33
C ALA A 11 -5.41 -5.58 -0.61
N ILE A 12 -5.32 -5.73 0.72
CA ILE A 12 -6.37 -6.32 1.57
C ILE A 12 -7.64 -5.45 1.56
N HIS A 13 -7.50 -4.11 1.64
CA HIS A 13 -8.62 -3.17 1.54
C HIS A 13 -9.41 -3.36 0.23
N ALA A 14 -8.70 -3.64 -0.87
CA ALA A 14 -9.29 -3.94 -2.16
C ALA A 14 -9.69 -5.42 -2.35
N LYS A 15 -9.77 -6.21 -1.27
CA LYS A 15 -10.11 -7.65 -1.25
C LYS A 15 -9.21 -8.51 -2.16
N ARG A 16 -7.91 -8.19 -2.24
CA ARG A 16 -6.92 -8.95 -3.00
C ARG A 16 -5.83 -9.52 -2.09
N VAL A 17 -5.34 -10.69 -2.45
CA VAL A 17 -4.22 -11.36 -1.77
C VAL A 17 -2.89 -11.03 -2.47
N THR A 18 -2.91 -10.86 -3.80
CA THR A 18 -1.74 -10.47 -4.59
C THR A 18 -1.57 -8.96 -4.63
N ILE A 19 -0.39 -8.49 -4.23
CA ILE A 19 0.01 -7.09 -4.36
C ILE A 19 0.16 -6.73 -5.85
N MET A 20 -0.41 -5.60 -6.23
CA MET A 20 -0.34 -5.05 -7.58
C MET A 20 0.32 -3.67 -7.58
N PRO A 21 0.88 -3.20 -8.72
CA PRO A 21 1.51 -1.88 -8.80
C PRO A 21 0.63 -0.73 -8.29
N LYS A 22 -0.69 -0.82 -8.48
CA LYS A 22 -1.67 0.15 -7.98
C LYS A 22 -1.72 0.25 -6.44
N ASP A 23 -1.45 -0.84 -5.72
CA ASP A 23 -1.38 -0.83 -4.25
C ASP A 23 -0.18 -0.06 -3.77
N MET A 24 0.95 -0.25 -4.47
CA MET A 24 2.20 0.41 -4.12
C MET A 24 2.13 1.91 -4.46
N GLN A 25 1.50 2.26 -5.57
CA GLN A 25 1.20 3.65 -5.92
C GLN A 25 0.27 4.30 -4.90
N LEU A 26 -0.78 3.59 -4.47
CA LEU A 26 -1.70 4.06 -3.45
C LEU A 26 -1.01 4.23 -2.09
N ALA A 27 -0.24 3.24 -1.66
CA ALA A 27 0.55 3.29 -0.43
C ALA A 27 1.56 4.44 -0.43
N ARG A 28 2.21 4.72 -1.57
CA ARG A 28 3.10 5.90 -1.71
C ARG A 28 2.34 7.22 -1.68
N ARG A 29 1.12 7.27 -2.25
CA ARG A 29 0.26 8.46 -2.25
C ARG A 29 -0.29 8.77 -0.85
N ILE A 30 -0.71 7.75 -0.12
CA ILE A 30 -1.25 7.86 1.24
C ILE A 30 -0.12 8.06 2.26
N GLY A 31 1.01 7.37 2.08
CA GLY A 31 2.19 7.45 2.94
C GLY A 31 2.99 8.75 2.80
N GLY A 32 2.48 9.75 2.08
CA GLY A 32 3.04 11.09 2.05
C GLY A 32 2.84 11.78 3.40
N LYS A 33 3.94 11.93 4.16
CA LYS A 33 4.09 12.51 5.52
C LYS A 33 4.02 11.51 6.69
N ARG A 34 4.95 10.57 6.74
CA ARG A 34 5.41 10.00 8.01
C ARG A 34 6.84 10.50 8.28
N GLU A 35 6.94 11.81 8.50
CA GLU A 35 7.94 12.44 9.38
C GLU A 35 7.18 13.08 10.54
#